data_AF-A0A015LEA9-F1
#
_entry.id   AF-A0A015LEA9-F1
#
_cell.length_a   1.000
_cell.length_b   1.000
_cell.length_c   1.000
_cell.angle_alpha   90.00
_cell.angle_beta   90.00
_cell.angle_gamma   90.00
#
_symmetry.space_group_name_H-M   'P 1'
#
loop_
_entity.id
_entity.type
_entity.pdbx_description
1 polymer ?
#
loop_
_entity_poly.entity_id
_entity_poly.type
_entity_poly.pdbx_seq_one_letter_code
_entity_poly.pdbx_strand_id
1 'polypeptide(L)' 'MLDQLPVEIVERIVAKIPDTDLIVASKVDSVWWQEVRQEAYKRWKNYATTIGNIYWKIQAIGKQFEKRDID' A
#
# COMPACT_ATOMS: atom_id res chain seq x y z
N MET A 1 -9.72 25.86 6.56
CA MET A 1 -9.72 26.24 5.12
C MET A 1 -9.36 25.08 4.19
N LEU A 2 -8.78 23.98 4.71
CA LEU A 2 -8.65 22.70 4.00
C LEU A 2 -9.90 21.81 4.13
N ASP A 3 -10.76 22.11 5.12
CA ASP A 3 -11.95 21.35 5.53
C ASP A 3 -13.14 21.46 4.55
N GLN A 4 -13.02 22.30 3.52
CA GLN A 4 -14.06 22.54 2.50
C GLN A 4 -13.67 22.03 1.11
N LEU A 5 -12.53 21.33 0.99
CA LEU A 5 -12.14 20.77 -0.30
C LEU A 5 -13.07 19.59 -0.67
N PRO A 6 -13.49 19.49 -1.94
CA PRO A 6 -14.14 18.30 -2.46
C PRO A 6 -13.30 17.05 -2.20
N VAL A 7 -13.97 15.94 -1.92
CA VAL A 7 -13.34 14.67 -1.57
C VAL A 7 -12.32 14.22 -2.62
N GLU A 8 -12.59 14.44 -3.90
CA GLU A 8 -11.70 14.05 -5.01
C GLU A 8 -10.39 14.84 -5.00
N ILE A 9 -10.41 16.09 -4.53
CA ILE A 9 -9.20 16.90 -4.38
C ILE A 9 -8.38 16.40 -3.20
N VAL A 10 -9.05 16.11 -2.07
CA VAL A 10 -8.39 15.56 -0.88
C VAL A 10 -7.75 14.21 -1.20
N GLU A 11 -8.45 13.30 -1.89
CA GLU A 11 -7.89 12.02 -2.34
C GLU A 11 -6.63 12.21 -3.18
N ARG A 12 -6.62 13.16 -4.13
CA ARG A 12 -5.45 13.45 -4.98
C ARG A 12 -4.27 14.02 -4.18
N ILE A 13 -4.54 14.84 -3.16
CA ILE A 13 -3.50 15.37 -2.27
C ILE A 13 -2.91 14.22 -1.45
N VAL A 14 -3.77 13.46 -0.77
CA VAL A 14 -3.39 12.32 0.07
C VAL A 14 -2.62 11.26 -0.72
N ALA A 15 -3.03 10.97 -1.96
CA ALA A 15 -2.35 10.03 -2.85
C ALA A 15 -0.92 10.46 -3.23
N LYS A 16 -0.57 11.74 -3.12
CA LYS A 16 0.81 12.23 -3.36
C LYS A 16 1.68 12.23 -2.10
N ILE A 17 1.10 12.02 -0.92
CA ILE A 17 1.84 11.99 0.34
C ILE A 17 2.67 10.69 0.40
N PRO A 18 3.98 10.75 0.72
CA PRO A 18 4.79 9.56 0.96
C PRO A 18 4.27 8.70 2.11
N ASP A 19 4.57 7.40 2.12
CA ASP A 19 4.05 6.48 3.15
C ASP A 19 4.44 6.89 4.59
N THR A 20 5.66 7.36 4.78
CA THR A 20 6.15 7.86 6.08
C THR A 20 5.30 9.03 6.58
N ASP A 21 4.97 9.94 5.68
CA ASP A 21 4.25 11.17 6.00
C ASP A 21 2.74 10.93 6.10
N LEU A 22 2.23 9.91 5.40
CA LEU A 22 0.82 9.49 5.46
C LEU A 22 0.46 8.99 6.86
N ILE A 23 1.38 8.28 7.52
CA ILE A 23 1.21 7.83 8.91
C ILE A 23 1.18 9.03 9.87
N VAL A 24 2.03 10.03 9.65
CA VAL A 24 2.04 11.25 10.47
C VAL A 24 0.76 12.06 10.25
N ALA A 25 0.36 12.26 9.00
CA ALA A 25 -0.86 12.98 8.63
C ALA A 25 -2.11 12.35 9.27
N SER A 26 -2.15 11.02 9.36
CA SER A 26 -3.24 10.29 10.03
C SER A 26 -3.41 10.67 11.51
N LYS A 27 -2.36 11.15 12.18
CA LYS A 27 -2.43 11.50 13.61
C LYS A 27 -2.81 12.95 13.87
N VAL A 28 -2.67 13.82 12.87
CA VAL A 28 -2.71 15.28 13.06
C VAL A 28 -4.07 15.87 12.66
N ASP A 29 -4.75 15.27 11.69
CA ASP A 29 -5.97 15.84 11.13
C ASP A 29 -7.15 14.86 11.19
N SER A 30 -8.18 15.22 11.97
CA SER A 30 -9.40 14.42 12.11
C SER A 30 -10.36 14.59 10.93
N VAL A 31 -10.26 15.70 10.19
CA VAL A 31 -11.14 16.03 9.07
C VAL A 31 -10.81 15.15 7.87
N TRP A 32 -9.52 14.86 7.64
CA TRP A 32 -9.05 14.04 6.52
C TRP A 32 -8.69 12.60 6.92
N TRP A 33 -9.01 12.21 8.15
CA TRP A 33 -8.71 10.87 8.66
C TRP A 33 -9.27 9.76 7.77
N GLN A 34 -10.48 9.95 7.23
CA GLN A 34 -11.13 8.94 6.41
C GLN A 34 -10.38 8.73 5.09
N GLU A 35 -10.03 9.80 4.40
CA GLU A 35 -9.31 9.78 3.13
C GLU A 35 -7.89 9.24 3.31
N VAL A 36 -7.18 9.68 4.36
CA VAL A 36 -5.85 9.16 4.72
C VAL A 36 -5.91 7.66 5.00
N ARG A 37 -6.92 7.20 5.75
CA ARG A 37 -7.08 5.77 6.05
C ARG A 37 -7.43 4.95 4.81
N GLN A 38 -8.27 5.48 3.93
CA GLN A 38 -8.60 4.81 2.67
C GLN A 38 -7.36 4.65 1.78
N GLU A 39 -6.55 5.71 1.63
CA GLU A 39 -5.32 5.64 0.85
C GLU A 39 -4.30 4.67 1.48
N ALA A 40 -4.13 4.71 2.81
CA ALA A 40 -3.25 3.78 3.51
C ALA A 40 -3.67 2.32 3.29
N TYR A 41 -4.98 2.04 3.31
CA TYR A 41 -5.50 0.70 3.06
C TYR A 41 -5.29 0.24 1.61
N LYS A 42 -5.53 1.14 0.62
CA LYS A 42 -5.26 0.87 -0.81
C LYS A 42 -3.80 0.46 -1.01
N ARG A 43 -2.85 1.24 -0.46
CA ARG A 43 -1.40 0.95 -0.56
C ARG A 43 -1.01 -0.33 0.15
N TRP A 44 -1.50 -0.55 1.38
CA TRP A 44 -1.24 -1.79 2.11
C TRP A 44 -1.66 -3.02 1.32
N LYS A 45 -2.85 -3.00 0.69
CA LYS A 45 -3.34 -4.10 -0.13
C LYS A 45 -2.45 -4.36 -1.35
N ASN A 46 -1.95 -3.29 -2.00
CA ASN A 46 -1.00 -3.40 -3.11
C ASN A 46 0.32 -4.02 -2.66
N TYR A 47 0.85 -3.60 -1.52
CA TYR A 47 2.09 -4.17 -0.96
C TYR A 47 1.92 -5.64 -0.59
N ALA A 48 0.84 -5.99 0.10
CA ALA A 48 0.53 -7.37 0.46
C ALA A 48 0.44 -8.27 -0.79
N THR A 49 -0.19 -7.77 -1.86
CA THR A 49 -0.28 -8.49 -3.14
C THR A 49 1.09 -8.71 -3.76
N THR A 50 1.92 -7.66 -3.84
CA THR A 50 3.27 -7.75 -4.40
C THR A 50 4.15 -8.72 -3.61
N ILE A 51 4.12 -8.66 -2.28
CA ILE A 51 4.87 -9.57 -1.40
C ILE A 51 4.42 -11.02 -1.62
N GLY A 52 3.11 -11.27 -1.67
CA GLY A 52 2.57 -12.60 -1.95
C GLY A 52 3.04 -13.16 -3.30
N ASN A 53 3.04 -12.32 -4.34
CA ASN A 53 3.53 -12.71 -5.67
C ASN A 53 5.02 -13.05 -5.66
N ILE A 54 5.84 -12.29 -4.93
CA ILE A 54 7.27 -12.57 -4.77
C ILE A 54 7.47 -13.90 -4.05
N TYR A 55 6.75 -14.14 -2.95
CA TYR A 55 6.80 -15.39 -2.20
C TYR A 55 6.50 -16.59 -3.10
N TRP A 56 5.41 -16.53 -3.88
CA TRP A 56 5.05 -17.60 -4.81
C TRP A 56 6.11 -17.84 -5.89
N LYS A 57 6.73 -16.78 -6.41
CA LYS A 57 7.84 -16.92 -7.37
C LYS A 57 9.04 -17.62 -6.75
N ILE A 58 9.44 -17.25 -5.53
CA ILE A 58 10.55 -17.90 -4.82
C ILE A 58 10.26 -19.39 -4.61
N GLN A 59 9.04 -19.72 -4.16
CA GLN A 59 8.59 -21.10 -4.00
C GLN A 59 8.64 -21.90 -5.32
N ALA A 60 8.17 -21.30 -6.42
CA ALA A 60 8.20 -21.95 -7.73
C ALA A 60 9.63 -22.21 -8.21
N ILE A 61 10.55 -21.26 -8.00
CA ILE A 61 11.98 -21.40 -8.32
C ILE A 61 12.60 -22.53 -7.49
N GLY A 62 12.36 -22.58 -6.18
CA GLY A 62 12.88 -23.63 -5.30
C GLY A 62 12.47 -25.04 -5.78
N LYS A 63 11.18 -25.21 -6.11
CA LYS A 63 10.67 -26.48 -6.67
C LYS A 63 11.31 -26.87 -8.00
N GLN A 64 11.67 -25.91 -8.85
CA GLN A 64 12.37 -26.19 -10.10
C GLN A 64 13.79 -26.70 -9.87
N PHE A 65 14.50 -26.19 -8.86
CA PHE A 65 15.83 -26.68 -8.49
C PHE A 65 15.76 -28.09 -7.88
N GLU A 66 14.87 -28.33 -6.92
CA GLU A 66 14.66 -29.67 -6.34
C GLU A 66 14.36 -30.72 -7.41
N LYS A 67 13.57 -30.37 -8.42
CA LYS A 67 13.25 -31.30 -9.52
C LYS A 67 14.46 -31.61 -10.41
N ARG A 68 15.39 -30.65 -10.60
CA ARG A 68 16.60 -30.84 -11.42
C ARG A 68 17.70 -31.61 -10.71
N ASP A 69 17.72 -31.62 -9.38
CA ASP A 69 18.71 -32.37 -8.59
C ASP A 69 18.37 -33.87 -8.45
N ILE A 70 17.17 -34.29 -8.87
CA ILE A 70 16.70 -35.68 -8.80
C ILE A 70 16.81 -36.41 -10.16
N ASP A 71 16.96 -35.68 -11.27
CA ASP A 71 17.20 -36.21 -12.63
C ASP A 71 18.70 -36.48 -12.87
#